data_AF-A0A7Y3DBH0-F1
#
_entry.id   AF-A0A7Y3DBH0-F1
#
_cell.length_a   1.000
_cell.length_b   1.000
_cell.length_c   1.000
_cell.angle_alpha   90.00
_cell.angle_beta   90.00
_cell.angle_gamma   90.00
#
_symmetry.space_group_name_H-M   'P 1'
#
loop_
_entity.id
_entity.type
_entity.pdbx_description
1 polymer ?
#
loop_
_entity_poly.entity_id
_entity_poly.type
_entity_poly.pdbx_seq_one_letter_code
_entity_poly.pdbx_strand_id
1 'polypeptide(L)'
;MSMISDLFGRSPVKPMQEHMRASVACAEAVAPLIEAMIAGDAGAIHAAREEIDRLEHEADRVKNEIRSHLPARLMLALERRDMLEILDAQDSIADTAQDIAELADQRTMTVPAAMTGVIENLVRQAIATCQQAEKIINELDELVETGFRGHEVERVARMIDDLSRIETETDELEERATRQIFELEGELGISTIFWWHLVEWIADIADYAERVGNRLRLLIAS
;
A
#
# COMPACT_ATOMS: atom_id res chain seq x y z
N MET A 1 22.32 22.15 -20.21
CA MET A 1 21.09 22.37 -19.44
C MET A 1 20.56 21.00 -19.11
N SER A 2 20.73 20.60 -17.86
CA SER A 2 20.45 19.24 -17.43
C SER A 2 18.94 19.07 -17.22
N MET A 3 18.37 17.94 -17.66
CA MET A 3 16.99 17.52 -17.32
C MET A 3 16.70 17.50 -15.79
N ILE A 4 17.76 17.65 -14.98
CA ILE A 4 17.81 17.61 -13.52
C ILE A 4 17.18 18.84 -12.82
N SER A 5 17.05 20.01 -13.47
CA SER A 5 16.30 21.12 -12.86
C SER A 5 14.79 21.07 -13.12
N ASP A 6 14.33 20.22 -14.04
CA ASP A 6 12.92 20.19 -14.47
C ASP A 6 12.03 19.30 -13.59
N LEU A 7 12.59 18.38 -12.79
CA LEU A 7 11.80 17.51 -11.91
C LEU A 7 11.31 18.26 -10.66
N PHE A 8 12.20 19.03 -10.00
CA PHE A 8 11.85 19.86 -8.85
C PHE A 8 11.51 21.31 -9.21
N GLY A 9 11.72 21.71 -10.47
CA GLY A 9 11.21 22.97 -11.01
C GLY A 9 9.70 22.99 -11.22
N ARG A 10 9.00 21.85 -11.03
CA ARG A 10 7.55 21.73 -11.29
C ARG A 10 6.67 21.35 -10.08
N SER A 11 7.14 20.57 -9.09
CA SER A 11 6.49 20.41 -7.77
C SER A 11 7.21 19.31 -6.95
N PRO A 12 7.50 19.49 -5.65
CA PRO A 12 8.03 18.43 -4.79
C PRO A 12 7.04 17.30 -4.51
N VAL A 13 5.77 17.47 -4.88
CA VAL A 13 4.67 16.54 -4.62
C VAL A 13 4.54 15.48 -5.69
N LYS A 14 4.79 15.85 -6.95
CA LYS A 14 4.54 14.97 -8.10
C LYS A 14 5.30 13.62 -8.01
N PRO A 15 6.59 13.58 -7.63
CA PRO A 15 7.27 12.32 -7.41
C PRO A 15 6.60 11.42 -6.36
N MET A 16 5.99 12.00 -5.32
CA MET A 16 5.26 11.23 -4.29
C MET A 16 3.97 10.62 -4.84
N GLN A 17 3.28 11.33 -5.73
CA GLN A 17 2.10 10.80 -6.43
C GLN A 17 2.49 9.65 -7.37
N GLU A 18 3.62 9.80 -8.07
CA GLU A 18 4.18 8.75 -8.94
C GLU A 18 4.57 7.52 -8.13
N HIS A 19 5.23 7.70 -6.99
CA HIS A 19 5.58 6.60 -6.08
C HIS A 19 4.33 5.92 -5.52
N MET A 20 3.35 6.68 -5.01
CA MET A 20 2.11 6.10 -4.48
C MET A 20 1.37 5.26 -5.51
N ARG A 21 1.30 5.70 -6.77
CA ARG A 21 0.71 4.91 -7.85
C ARG A 21 1.46 3.60 -8.09
N ALA A 22 2.79 3.62 -8.04
CA ALA A 22 3.59 2.40 -8.16
C ALA A 22 3.35 1.44 -6.99
N SER A 23 3.28 1.95 -5.75
CA SER A 23 2.93 1.17 -4.56
C SER A 23 1.54 0.53 -4.65
N VAL A 24 0.54 1.29 -5.11
CA VAL A 24 -0.83 0.77 -5.30
C VAL A 24 -0.86 -0.31 -6.37
N ALA A 25 -0.10 -0.16 -7.46
CA ALA A 25 0.00 -1.19 -8.48
C ALA A 25 0.58 -2.52 -7.93
N CYS A 26 1.53 -2.45 -6.99
CA CYS A 26 2.03 -3.64 -6.30
C CYS A 26 0.93 -4.31 -5.47
N ALA A 27 0.17 -3.54 -4.69
CA ALA A 27 -0.97 -4.05 -3.91
C ALA A 27 -2.07 -4.65 -4.82
N GLU A 28 -2.39 -4.01 -5.95
CA GLU A 28 -3.36 -4.52 -6.93
C GLU A 28 -2.93 -5.86 -7.53
N ALA A 29 -1.62 -6.07 -7.73
CA ALA A 29 -1.07 -7.31 -8.24
C ALA A 29 -1.15 -8.50 -7.24
N VAL A 30 -1.47 -8.25 -5.96
CA VAL A 30 -1.76 -9.32 -4.99
C VAL A 30 -3.05 -10.06 -5.35
N ALA A 31 -4.03 -9.41 -5.98
CA ALA A 31 -5.28 -10.07 -6.38
C ALA A 31 -5.06 -11.23 -7.37
N PRO A 32 -4.39 -11.05 -8.53
CA PRO A 32 -4.11 -12.16 -9.44
C PRO A 32 -3.19 -13.24 -8.83
N LEU A 33 -2.31 -12.89 -7.88
CA LEU A 33 -1.56 -13.89 -7.11
C LEU A 33 -2.51 -14.79 -6.30
N ILE A 34 -3.46 -14.20 -5.56
CA ILE A 34 -4.46 -14.97 -4.80
C ILE A 34 -5.33 -15.82 -5.73
N GLU A 35 -5.75 -15.31 -6.90
CA GLU A 35 -6.49 -16.08 -7.89
C GLU A 35 -5.71 -17.33 -8.34
N ALA A 36 -4.40 -17.20 -8.58
CA ALA A 36 -3.53 -18.31 -8.91
C ALA A 36 -3.40 -19.33 -7.75
N MET A 37 -3.30 -18.84 -6.50
CA MET A 37 -3.27 -19.69 -5.30
C MET A 37 -4.59 -20.44 -5.08
N ILE A 38 -5.73 -19.83 -5.41
CA ILE A 38 -7.05 -20.49 -5.36
C ILE A 38 -7.15 -21.58 -6.44
N ALA A 39 -6.64 -21.31 -7.64
CA ALA A 39 -6.60 -22.28 -8.72
C ALA A 39 -5.60 -23.43 -8.48
N GLY A 40 -4.66 -23.25 -7.55
CA GLY A 40 -3.56 -24.18 -7.31
C GLY A 40 -2.56 -24.25 -8.47
N ASP A 41 -2.45 -23.17 -9.25
CA ASP A 41 -1.56 -23.11 -10.42
C ASP A 41 -0.20 -22.52 -10.03
N ALA A 42 0.76 -23.40 -9.76
CA ALA A 42 2.12 -23.02 -9.40
C ALA A 42 2.83 -22.17 -10.48
N GLY A 43 2.52 -22.39 -11.75
CA GLY A 43 3.11 -21.59 -12.84
C GLY A 43 2.56 -20.17 -12.85
N ALA A 44 1.26 -20.02 -12.59
CA ALA A 44 0.63 -18.71 -12.47
C ALA A 44 1.05 -17.98 -11.18
N ILE A 45 1.27 -18.68 -10.06
CA ILE A 45 1.83 -18.10 -8.83
C ILE A 45 3.21 -17.52 -9.11
N HIS A 46 4.09 -18.29 -9.77
CA HIS A 46 5.43 -17.82 -10.11
C HIS A 46 5.41 -16.62 -11.07
N ALA A 47 4.53 -16.62 -12.08
CA ALA A 47 4.38 -15.49 -12.98
C ALA A 47 3.83 -14.23 -12.28
N ALA A 48 2.88 -14.38 -11.35
CA ALA A 48 2.38 -13.27 -10.54
C ALA A 48 3.49 -12.71 -9.63
N ARG A 49 4.32 -13.59 -9.06
CA ARG A 49 5.50 -13.20 -8.30
C ARG A 49 6.48 -12.36 -9.12
N GLU A 50 6.84 -12.80 -10.33
CA GLU A 50 7.74 -12.04 -11.22
C GLU A 50 7.18 -10.65 -11.56
N GLU A 51 5.86 -10.52 -11.73
CA GLU A 51 5.23 -9.23 -12.01
C GLU A 51 5.24 -8.30 -10.79
N ILE A 52 4.98 -8.82 -9.59
CA ILE A 52 5.07 -8.04 -8.34
C ILE A 52 6.51 -7.55 -8.12
N ASP A 53 7.52 -8.41 -8.31
CA ASP A 53 8.94 -8.02 -8.23
C ASP A 53 9.28 -6.90 -9.21
N ARG A 54 8.78 -6.99 -10.44
CA ARG A 54 9.00 -5.97 -11.47
C ARG A 54 8.35 -4.63 -11.08
N LEU A 55 7.19 -4.66 -10.45
CA LEU A 55 6.48 -3.46 -9.98
C LEU A 55 7.17 -2.83 -8.77
N GLU A 56 7.59 -3.64 -7.79
CA GLU A 56 8.34 -3.19 -6.62
C GLU A 56 9.67 -2.52 -7.03
N HIS A 57 10.43 -3.13 -7.94
CA HIS A 57 11.66 -2.53 -8.45
C HIS A 57 11.46 -1.16 -9.11
N GLU A 58 10.31 -0.94 -9.76
CA GLU A 58 9.97 0.37 -10.32
C GLU A 58 9.59 1.37 -9.21
N ALA A 59 8.87 0.93 -8.17
CA ALA A 59 8.58 1.75 -7.00
C ALA A 59 9.87 2.16 -6.26
N ASP A 60 10.78 1.22 -5.98
CA ASP A 60 12.06 1.47 -5.32
C ASP A 60 12.95 2.45 -6.12
N ARG A 61 12.91 2.35 -7.46
CA ARG A 61 13.59 3.32 -8.33
C ARG A 61 13.09 4.74 -8.09
N VAL A 62 11.77 4.94 -8.03
CA VAL A 62 11.16 6.25 -7.77
C VAL A 62 11.47 6.71 -6.33
N LYS A 63 11.39 5.82 -5.34
CA LYS A 63 11.78 6.12 -3.94
C LYS A 63 13.20 6.66 -3.83
N ASN A 64 14.14 5.97 -4.46
CA ASN A 64 15.55 6.34 -4.44
C ASN A 64 15.80 7.69 -5.12
N GLU A 65 15.07 7.97 -6.21
CA GLU A 65 15.10 9.27 -6.87
C GLU A 65 14.57 10.38 -5.95
N ILE A 66 13.47 10.16 -5.23
CA ILE A 66 12.93 11.11 -4.25
C ILE A 66 13.96 11.36 -3.14
N ARG A 67 14.45 10.31 -2.48
CA ARG A 67 15.41 10.43 -1.35
C ARG A 67 16.68 11.19 -1.72
N SER A 68 17.16 11.00 -2.95
CA SER A 68 18.40 11.62 -3.45
C SER A 68 18.25 13.11 -3.76
N HIS A 69 17.05 13.56 -4.12
CA HIS A 69 16.84 14.91 -4.65
C HIS A 69 15.94 15.78 -3.77
N LEU A 70 15.29 15.21 -2.75
CA LEU A 70 14.42 15.97 -1.85
C LEU A 70 15.25 16.97 -1.02
N PRO A 71 15.06 18.29 -1.22
CA PRO A 71 15.86 19.32 -0.54
C PRO A 71 15.57 19.34 0.95
N ALA A 72 16.54 19.83 1.74
CA ALA A 72 16.41 19.94 3.21
C ALA A 72 15.24 20.84 3.66
N ARG A 73 14.83 21.80 2.83
CA ARG A 73 13.66 22.66 3.03
C ARG A 73 12.87 22.70 1.73
N LEU A 74 11.57 22.39 1.81
CA LEU A 74 10.67 22.35 0.64
C LEU A 74 9.91 23.66 0.54
N MET A 75 9.05 23.94 1.53
CA MET A 75 8.23 25.16 1.62
C MET A 75 7.94 25.50 3.09
N LEU A 76 7.30 26.65 3.35
CA LEU A 76 6.98 27.13 4.69
C LEU A 76 6.09 26.17 5.51
N ALA A 77 5.29 25.33 4.83
CA ALA A 77 4.35 24.39 5.43
C ALA A 77 4.74 22.90 5.27
N LEU A 78 5.86 22.59 4.60
CA LEU A 78 6.29 21.21 4.36
C LEU A 78 7.76 21.02 4.74
N GLU A 79 8.03 20.15 5.70
CA GLU A 79 9.38 19.73 6.04
C GLU A 79 9.78 18.46 5.30
N ARG A 80 11.09 18.31 5.04
CA ARG A 80 11.65 17.10 4.42
C ARG A 80 11.30 15.84 5.21
N ARG A 81 11.25 15.96 6.54
CA ARG A 81 10.96 14.83 7.43
C ARG A 81 9.56 14.28 7.16
N ASP A 82 8.54 15.11 7.10
CA ASP A 82 7.16 14.67 6.91
C ASP A 82 6.99 13.96 5.57
N MET A 83 7.60 14.50 4.51
CA MET A 83 7.59 13.86 3.19
C MET A 83 8.28 12.49 3.19
N LEU A 84 9.38 12.35 3.93
CA LEU A 84 10.06 11.05 4.05
C LEU A 84 9.25 10.06 4.89
N GLU A 85 8.53 10.52 5.92
CA GLU A 85 7.62 9.65 6.69
C GLU A 85 6.42 9.19 5.85
N ILE A 86 5.89 10.05 4.97
CA ILE A 86 4.87 9.65 3.98
C ILE A 86 5.46 8.62 3.00
N LEU A 87 6.64 8.90 2.44
CA LEU A 87 7.30 8.03 1.47
C LEU A 87 7.55 6.64 2.04
N ASP A 88 7.99 6.56 3.30
CA ASP A 88 8.24 5.30 4.01
C ASP A 88 6.97 4.44 4.13
N ALA A 89 5.83 5.07 4.47
CA ALA A 89 4.55 4.37 4.52
C ALA A 89 4.06 3.91 3.13
N GLN A 90 4.29 4.71 2.08
CA GLN A 90 3.99 4.28 0.70
C GLN A 90 4.86 3.10 0.26
N ASP A 91 6.13 3.10 0.66
CA ASP A 91 7.10 2.06 0.31
C ASP A 91 6.73 0.73 0.95
N SER A 92 6.34 0.77 2.23
CA SER A 92 5.90 -0.42 2.97
C SER A 92 4.72 -1.15 2.29
N ILE A 93 3.88 -0.46 1.52
CA ILE A 93 2.82 -1.11 0.72
C ILE A 93 3.43 -2.02 -0.36
N ALA A 94 4.44 -1.52 -1.09
CA ALA A 94 5.08 -2.24 -2.17
C ALA A 94 5.93 -3.41 -1.64
N ASP A 95 6.73 -3.14 -0.61
CA ASP A 95 7.56 -4.15 0.07
C ASP A 95 6.71 -5.30 0.60
N THR A 96 5.57 -5.00 1.25
CA THR A 96 4.69 -6.03 1.80
C THR A 96 4.02 -6.86 0.70
N ALA A 97 3.63 -6.24 -0.42
CA ALA A 97 3.10 -6.98 -1.57
C ALA A 97 4.14 -7.96 -2.14
N GLN A 98 5.41 -7.55 -2.18
CA GLN A 98 6.53 -8.42 -2.55
C GLN A 98 6.70 -9.55 -1.54
N ASP A 99 6.70 -9.28 -0.23
CA ASP A 99 6.84 -10.32 0.82
C ASP A 99 5.73 -11.40 0.72
N ILE A 100 4.47 -10.99 0.49
CA ILE A 100 3.34 -11.91 0.24
C ILE A 100 3.65 -12.81 -0.95
N ALA A 101 4.11 -12.23 -2.06
CA ALA A 101 4.44 -12.99 -3.25
C ALA A 101 5.63 -13.95 -3.04
N GLU A 102 6.63 -13.57 -2.25
CA GLU A 102 7.78 -14.44 -1.91
C GLU A 102 7.29 -15.69 -1.22
N LEU A 103 6.53 -15.48 -0.15
CA LEU A 103 6.07 -16.56 0.69
C LEU A 103 5.13 -17.50 -0.07
N ALA A 104 4.22 -16.93 -0.87
CA ALA A 104 3.30 -17.68 -1.70
C ALA A 104 4.03 -18.59 -2.71
N ASP A 105 5.02 -18.06 -3.43
CA ASP A 105 5.77 -18.80 -4.45
C ASP A 105 6.71 -19.85 -3.81
N GLN A 106 7.52 -19.44 -2.81
CA GLN A 106 8.50 -20.32 -2.15
C GLN A 106 7.87 -21.57 -1.53
N ARG A 107 6.62 -21.45 -1.05
CA ARG A 107 5.87 -22.58 -0.47
C ARG A 107 4.87 -23.19 -1.43
N THR A 108 4.71 -22.63 -2.63
CA THR A 108 3.65 -22.99 -3.59
C THR A 108 2.29 -23.06 -2.87
N MET A 109 1.93 -21.98 -2.18
CA MET A 109 0.76 -21.93 -1.31
C MET A 109 -0.52 -22.07 -2.11
N THR A 110 -1.49 -22.82 -1.56
CA THR A 110 -2.83 -22.98 -2.14
C THR A 110 -3.88 -22.59 -1.11
N VAL A 111 -4.81 -21.71 -1.50
CA VAL A 111 -5.83 -21.20 -0.58
C VAL A 111 -6.77 -22.35 -0.19
N PRO A 112 -6.93 -22.67 1.12
CA PRO A 112 -7.91 -23.65 1.55
C PRO A 112 -9.30 -23.24 1.10
N ALA A 113 -10.08 -24.17 0.54
CA ALA A 113 -11.41 -23.87 -0.03
C ALA A 113 -12.37 -23.19 0.97
N ALA A 114 -12.22 -23.49 2.26
CA ALA A 114 -13.00 -22.84 3.32
C ALA A 114 -12.68 -21.34 3.49
N MET A 115 -11.46 -20.92 3.13
CA MET A 115 -10.94 -19.56 3.32
C MET A 115 -11.04 -18.68 2.06
N THR A 116 -11.34 -19.24 0.88
CA THR A 116 -11.37 -18.50 -0.40
C THR A 116 -12.13 -17.18 -0.30
N GLY A 117 -13.36 -17.21 0.17
CA GLY A 117 -14.19 -16.01 0.24
C GLY A 117 -13.70 -14.97 1.23
N VAL A 118 -13.07 -15.35 2.35
CA VAL A 118 -12.56 -14.36 3.32
C VAL A 118 -11.27 -13.72 2.81
N ILE A 119 -10.37 -14.49 2.20
CA ILE A 119 -9.11 -13.99 1.63
C ILE A 119 -9.36 -13.06 0.43
N GLU A 120 -10.25 -13.44 -0.50
CA GLU A 120 -10.60 -12.57 -1.64
C GLU A 120 -11.19 -11.22 -1.19
N ASN A 121 -12.03 -11.24 -0.15
CA ASN A 121 -12.61 -10.01 0.40
C ASN A 121 -11.56 -9.17 1.13
N LEU A 122 -10.66 -9.80 1.89
CA LEU A 122 -9.58 -9.12 2.60
C LEU A 122 -8.64 -8.40 1.61
N VAL A 123 -8.18 -9.09 0.55
CA VAL A 123 -7.34 -8.46 -0.48
C VAL A 123 -8.04 -7.31 -1.19
N ARG A 124 -9.32 -7.50 -1.54
CA ARG A 124 -10.10 -6.44 -2.19
C ARG A 124 -10.23 -5.20 -1.31
N GLN A 125 -10.43 -5.39 -0.01
CA GLN A 125 -10.56 -4.28 0.94
C GLN A 125 -9.21 -3.59 1.16
N ALA A 126 -8.12 -4.34 1.27
CA ALA A 126 -6.77 -3.79 1.35
C ALA A 126 -6.45 -2.91 0.13
N ILE A 127 -6.73 -3.40 -1.08
CA ILE A 127 -6.58 -2.64 -2.33
C ILE A 127 -7.45 -1.36 -2.32
N ALA A 128 -8.71 -1.46 -1.89
CA ALA A 128 -9.59 -0.30 -1.80
C ALA A 128 -9.04 0.78 -0.84
N THR A 129 -8.41 0.36 0.26
CA THR A 129 -7.72 1.24 1.20
C THR A 129 -6.54 1.94 0.54
N CYS A 130 -5.68 1.20 -0.18
CA CYS A 130 -4.56 1.77 -0.94
C CYS A 130 -5.03 2.78 -2.00
N GLN A 131 -6.08 2.45 -2.75
CA GLN A 131 -6.66 3.36 -3.76
C GLN A 131 -7.23 4.62 -3.14
N GLN A 132 -7.81 4.54 -1.93
CA GLN A 132 -8.26 5.73 -1.21
C GLN A 132 -7.10 6.60 -0.75
N ALA A 133 -6.01 5.99 -0.25
CA ALA A 133 -4.79 6.70 0.08
C ALA A 133 -4.13 7.35 -1.16
N GLU A 134 -4.19 6.72 -2.33
CA GLU A 134 -3.72 7.31 -3.59
C GLU A 134 -4.48 8.59 -3.93
N LYS A 135 -5.82 8.56 -3.83
CA LYS A 135 -6.65 9.76 -4.04
C LYS A 135 -6.24 10.89 -3.11
N ILE A 136 -5.99 10.57 -1.83
CA ILE A 136 -5.55 11.56 -0.83
C ILE A 136 -4.20 12.18 -1.22
N ILE A 137 -3.23 11.36 -1.63
CA ILE A 137 -1.92 11.84 -2.09
C ILE A 137 -2.03 12.66 -3.38
N ASN A 138 -2.98 12.33 -4.24
CA ASN A 138 -3.25 13.09 -5.46
C ASN A 138 -3.80 14.49 -5.18
N GLU A 139 -4.31 14.81 -3.99
CA GLU A 139 -4.73 16.17 -3.60
C GLU A 139 -3.60 17.05 -3.04
N LEU A 140 -2.40 16.48 -2.85
CA LEU A 140 -1.32 17.19 -2.18
C LEU A 140 -0.81 18.39 -3.01
N ASP A 141 -0.96 18.39 -4.32
CA ASP A 141 -0.65 19.55 -5.17
C ASP A 141 -1.64 20.70 -4.96
N GLU A 142 -2.95 20.42 -4.93
CA GLU A 142 -3.99 21.40 -4.61
C GLU A 142 -3.80 21.99 -3.20
N LEU A 143 -3.44 21.16 -2.21
CA LEU A 143 -3.09 21.65 -0.86
C LEU A 143 -1.88 22.59 -0.88
N VAL A 144 -0.84 22.27 -1.66
CA VAL A 144 0.35 23.12 -1.80
C VAL A 144 0.02 24.42 -2.51
N GLU A 145 -0.78 24.39 -3.58
CA GLU A 145 -1.19 25.58 -4.34
C GLU A 145 -2.03 26.56 -3.51
N THR A 146 -2.89 26.03 -2.64
CA THR A 146 -3.75 26.82 -1.74
C THR A 146 -3.03 27.22 -0.44
N GLY A 147 -1.83 26.69 -0.20
CA GLY A 147 -1.06 26.95 1.01
C GLY A 147 -1.70 26.34 2.27
N PHE A 148 -2.28 25.15 2.15
CA PHE A 148 -2.89 24.37 3.23
C PHE A 148 -4.03 25.12 3.93
N ARG A 149 -4.94 25.73 3.16
CA ARG A 149 -6.04 26.54 3.70
C ARG A 149 -7.35 26.35 2.97
N GLY A 150 -8.44 26.59 3.71
CA GLY A 150 -9.78 26.70 3.15
C GLY A 150 -10.39 25.34 2.80
N HIS A 151 -11.17 25.33 1.73
CA HIS A 151 -12.02 24.19 1.35
C HIS A 151 -11.23 22.90 1.06
N GLU A 152 -10.00 23.01 0.53
CA GLU A 152 -9.21 21.82 0.19
C GLU A 152 -8.74 21.04 1.42
N VAL A 153 -8.45 21.74 2.54
CA VAL A 153 -8.15 21.09 3.82
C VAL A 153 -9.34 20.30 4.33
N GLU A 154 -10.55 20.87 4.26
CA GLU A 154 -11.77 20.17 4.69
C GLU A 154 -12.08 18.97 3.80
N ARG A 155 -11.80 19.06 2.50
CA ARG A 155 -11.98 17.96 1.55
C ARG A 155 -11.03 16.82 1.85
N VAL A 156 -9.73 17.09 2.00
CA VAL A 156 -8.74 16.07 2.36
C VAL A 156 -9.04 15.46 3.72
N ALA A 157 -9.46 16.25 4.71
CA ALA A 157 -9.86 15.73 6.02
C ALA A 157 -11.00 14.69 5.91
N ARG A 158 -12.04 14.98 5.10
CA ARG A 158 -13.13 14.03 4.83
C ARG A 158 -12.63 12.76 4.12
N MET A 159 -11.70 12.91 3.17
CA MET A 159 -11.12 11.75 2.48
C MET A 159 -10.34 10.83 3.42
N ILE A 160 -9.65 11.40 4.42
CA ILE A 160 -8.94 10.64 5.46
C ILE A 160 -9.95 9.99 6.43
N ASP A 161 -11.06 10.66 6.77
CA ASP A 161 -12.14 10.02 7.56
C ASP A 161 -12.75 8.83 6.80
N ASP A 162 -12.93 8.94 5.48
CA ASP A 162 -13.35 7.83 4.63
C ASP A 162 -12.31 6.70 4.57
N LEU A 163 -11.01 7.03 4.56
CA LEU A 163 -9.93 6.04 4.60
C LEU A 163 -9.98 5.20 5.88
N SER A 164 -10.06 5.84 7.06
CA SER A 164 -10.15 5.12 8.33
C SER A 164 -11.41 4.24 8.42
N ARG A 165 -12.53 4.66 7.81
CA ARG A 165 -13.74 3.80 7.76
C ARG A 165 -13.53 2.56 6.90
N ILE A 166 -12.82 2.68 5.77
CA ILE A 166 -12.52 1.55 4.87
C ILE A 166 -11.54 0.59 5.55
N GLU A 167 -10.55 1.12 6.26
CA GLU A 167 -9.57 0.32 7.02
C GLU A 167 -10.23 -0.49 8.16
N THR A 168 -11.19 0.09 8.88
CA THR A 168 -11.93 -0.66 9.93
C THR A 168 -12.63 -1.91 9.38
N GLU A 169 -13.10 -1.87 8.12
CA GLU A 169 -13.67 -3.04 7.46
C GLU A 169 -12.60 -4.10 7.13
N THR A 170 -11.33 -3.70 6.93
CA THR A 170 -10.18 -4.60 6.76
C THR A 170 -9.88 -5.34 8.07
N ASP A 171 -9.84 -4.64 9.21
CA ASP A 171 -9.64 -5.27 10.53
C ASP A 171 -10.66 -6.37 10.82
N GLU A 172 -11.93 -6.11 10.49
CA GLU A 172 -13.01 -7.09 10.65
C GLU A 172 -12.85 -8.31 9.72
N LEU A 173 -12.21 -8.13 8.55
CA LEU A 173 -11.90 -9.22 7.62
C LEU A 173 -10.68 -10.02 8.10
N GLU A 174 -9.65 -9.35 8.60
CA GLU A 174 -8.46 -9.97 9.16
C GLU A 174 -8.81 -10.84 10.37
N GLU A 175 -9.62 -10.32 11.30
CA GLU A 175 -10.08 -11.09 12.46
C GLU A 175 -10.85 -12.35 12.02
N ARG A 176 -11.72 -12.22 11.01
CA ARG A 176 -12.48 -13.35 10.47
C ARG A 176 -11.56 -14.38 9.80
N ALA A 177 -10.59 -13.94 9.01
CA ALA A 177 -9.62 -14.82 8.36
C ALA A 177 -8.78 -15.56 9.41
N THR A 178 -8.29 -14.85 10.42
CA THR A 178 -7.52 -15.40 11.53
C THR A 178 -8.29 -16.45 12.32
N ARG A 179 -9.58 -16.20 12.63
CA ARG A 179 -10.45 -17.20 13.29
C ARG A 179 -10.60 -18.47 12.44
N GLN A 180 -10.78 -18.34 11.12
CA GLN A 180 -10.86 -19.50 10.23
C GLN A 180 -9.54 -20.28 10.16
N ILE A 181 -8.40 -19.60 10.18
CA ILE A 181 -7.08 -20.26 10.24
C ILE A 181 -7.00 -21.16 11.48
N PHE A 182 -7.42 -20.67 12.64
CA PHE A 182 -7.38 -21.44 13.88
C PHE A 182 -8.42 -22.57 13.92
N GLU A 183 -9.58 -22.41 13.29
CA GLU A 183 -10.53 -23.51 13.11
C GLU A 183 -9.93 -24.66 12.26
N LEU A 184 -9.04 -24.33 11.33
CA LEU A 184 -8.39 -25.28 10.41
C LEU A 184 -6.99 -25.71 10.88
N GLU A 185 -6.52 -25.28 12.05
CA GLU A 185 -5.12 -25.46 12.47
C GLU A 185 -4.65 -26.93 12.48
N GLY A 186 -5.56 -27.85 12.82
CA GLY A 186 -5.29 -29.28 12.84
C GLY A 186 -5.09 -29.88 11.45
N GLU A 187 -5.76 -29.31 10.44
CA GLU A 187 -5.65 -29.72 9.03
C GLU A 187 -4.45 -29.06 8.34
N LEU A 188 -4.20 -27.78 8.64
CA LEU A 188 -3.10 -27.00 8.08
C LEU A 188 -1.74 -27.38 8.67
N GLY A 189 -1.70 -27.82 9.94
CA GLY A 189 -0.47 -28.15 10.65
C GLY A 189 0.50 -26.98 10.69
N ILE A 190 1.74 -27.19 10.22
CA ILE A 190 2.77 -26.12 10.18
C ILE A 190 2.36 -24.97 9.25
N SER A 191 1.53 -25.23 8.22
CA SER A 191 1.06 -24.20 7.30
C SER A 191 0.19 -23.13 7.97
N THR A 192 -0.34 -23.40 9.16
CA THR A 192 -1.12 -22.43 9.98
C THR A 192 -0.32 -21.15 10.22
N ILE A 193 0.97 -21.25 10.55
CA ILE A 193 1.82 -20.07 10.85
C ILE A 193 2.01 -19.21 9.59
N PHE A 194 2.19 -19.85 8.43
CA PHE A 194 2.40 -19.13 7.17
C PHE A 194 1.11 -18.49 6.65
N TRP A 195 -0.04 -19.14 6.87
CA TRP A 195 -1.33 -18.53 6.60
C TRP A 195 -1.62 -17.33 7.50
N TRP A 196 -1.25 -17.44 8.78
CA TRP A 196 -1.40 -16.33 9.70
C TRP A 196 -0.55 -15.13 9.28
N HIS A 197 0.73 -15.34 8.94
CA HIS A 197 1.58 -14.27 8.39
C HIS A 197 1.07 -13.69 7.08
N LEU A 198 0.58 -14.52 6.15
CA LEU A 198 0.06 -14.02 4.88
C LEU A 198 -1.19 -13.16 5.08
N VAL A 199 -2.07 -13.53 6.03
CA VAL A 199 -3.24 -12.71 6.39
C VAL A 199 -2.82 -11.39 7.04
N GLU A 200 -1.88 -11.44 8.00
CA GLU A 200 -1.31 -10.26 8.65
C GLU A 200 -0.72 -9.29 7.60
N TRP A 201 0.07 -9.78 6.66
CA TRP A 201 0.64 -8.94 5.60
C TRP A 201 -0.39 -8.34 4.64
N ILE A 202 -1.47 -9.06 4.31
CA ILE A 202 -2.53 -8.47 3.49
C ILE A 202 -3.23 -7.33 4.25
N ALA A 203 -3.45 -7.49 5.56
CA ALA A 203 -4.01 -6.42 6.38
C ALA A 203 -3.03 -5.26 6.54
N ASP A 204 -1.74 -5.54 6.75
CA ASP A 204 -0.68 -4.53 6.86
C ASP A 204 -0.62 -3.60 5.63
N ILE A 205 -0.91 -4.09 4.41
CA ILE A 205 -1.03 -3.24 3.22
C ILE A 205 -2.06 -2.11 3.43
N ALA A 206 -3.20 -2.41 4.06
CA ALA A 206 -4.22 -1.42 4.40
C ALA A 206 -3.74 -0.48 5.52
N ASP A 207 -3.10 -1.00 6.57
CA ASP A 207 -2.51 -0.20 7.65
C ASP A 207 -1.50 0.82 7.12
N TYR A 208 -0.61 0.40 6.21
CA TYR A 208 0.37 1.30 5.61
C TYR A 208 -0.31 2.39 4.78
N ALA A 209 -1.36 2.05 4.03
CA ALA A 209 -2.18 3.04 3.33
C ALA A 209 -2.88 4.01 4.31
N GLU A 210 -3.38 3.53 5.44
CA GLU A 210 -3.97 4.35 6.50
C GLU A 210 -2.95 5.30 7.13
N ARG A 211 -1.72 4.81 7.38
CA ARG A 211 -0.58 5.62 7.83
C ARG A 211 -0.24 6.74 6.86
N VAL A 212 -0.32 6.53 5.54
CA VAL A 212 -0.14 7.60 4.53
C VAL A 212 -1.14 8.74 4.77
N GLY A 213 -2.43 8.42 4.95
CA GLY A 213 -3.47 9.41 5.24
C GLY A 213 -3.28 10.10 6.59
N ASN A 214 -2.90 9.36 7.62
CA ASN A 214 -2.63 9.89 8.96
C ASN A 214 -1.45 10.87 8.99
N ARG A 215 -0.39 10.63 8.21
CA ARG A 215 0.70 11.60 8.04
C ARG A 215 0.24 12.87 7.36
N LEU A 216 -0.63 12.78 6.36
CA LEU A 216 -1.20 13.96 5.72
C LEU A 216 -2.14 14.73 6.66
N ARG A 217 -2.88 14.05 7.54
CA ARG A 217 -3.70 14.68 8.59
C ARG A 217 -2.86 15.59 9.48
N LEU A 218 -1.65 15.15 9.85
CA LEU A 218 -0.72 15.95 10.67
C LEU A 218 -0.25 17.21 9.93
N LEU A 219 -0.02 17.10 8.62
CA LEU A 219 0.37 18.24 7.79
C LEU A 219 -0.74 19.31 7.71
N ILE A 220 -1.99 18.90 7.51
CA ILE A 220 -3.11 19.86 7.37
C ILE A 220 -3.62 20.42 8.72
N ALA A 221 -3.27 19.80 9.84
CA ALA A 221 -3.60 20.27 11.18
C ALA A 221 -2.60 21.30 11.73
N SER A 222 -1.54 21.61 10.97
CA SER A 222 -0.44 22.51 11.35
C SER A 222 -0.68 23.99 11.05
#